data_AF-A0A9P5Z3M6-F1
#
_entry.id   AF-A0A9P5Z3M6-F1
#
_cell.length_a   1.000
_cell.length_b   1.000
_cell.length_c   1.000
_cell.angle_alpha   90.00
_cell.angle_beta   90.00
_cell.angle_gamma   90.00
#
_symmetry.space_group_name_H-M   'P 1'
#
loop_
_entity.id
_entity.type
_entity.pdbx_description
1 polymer ?
#
loop_
_entity_poly.entity_id
_entity_poly.type
_entity_poly.pdbx_seq_one_letter_code
_entity_poly.pdbx_strand_id
1 'polypeptide(L)'
;MDTPNTTDLEQPSQSFLARLRADHAAKIQEVAKLTEVVAKLQTELIDVEYMNESLRNQLSTAKNEIVWLKKAMVAGNAKVCSTRVALRFDRQRQLQENSSQSPTVSVNKTSQSPLKRGRPTVSEAVDVVAPPTKKAKGKERAENNSIDYPMDIDIDFHRPSTNTEPTASTNKGSSSISEESLSRSLSLPNLMADQYLRVPKARAIDAAPSDLDVSLNFLRQCYSGTSHQPKLHGSQYYLPGQLNRPMLFLDSHLSPHMPSLPGEVGLVLDFLLQWPTKQSFSLFSKKMDYETEMWRYLGEYKIKSLAILPGLHFREQSLIAKKEFARDFLKTHTSQFSRAARARIALRLASTIPHENKNKERLLIKKEARAIYQQRGKPLSEEDVINAFSNGEEEIKIYRLYCMDYDRTFANDMKTQFDSYDPTNEVHVVADVPQSEEEGENDELDDEDDEQAGRDIFSLANFF
;
A
#
# COMPACT_ATOMS: atom_id res chain seq x y z
N MET A 1 4.40 7.76 94.03
CA MET A 1 3.68 7.25 92.85
C MET A 1 4.38 7.85 91.66
N ASP A 2 5.36 7.13 91.12
CA ASP A 2 6.24 7.63 90.07
C ASP A 2 5.77 7.02 88.75
N THR A 3 5.26 7.87 87.86
CA THR A 3 4.83 7.50 86.52
C THR A 3 6.06 7.18 85.66
N PRO A 4 6.14 6.01 85.01
CA PRO A 4 7.26 5.66 84.16
C PRO A 4 7.30 6.55 82.92
N ASN A 5 8.49 7.07 82.64
CA ASN A 5 8.77 8.03 81.58
C ASN A 5 8.72 7.32 80.21
N THR A 6 7.65 7.56 79.45
CA THR A 6 7.30 6.89 78.19
C THR A 6 8.02 7.47 76.96
N THR A 7 9.27 7.93 77.10
CA THR A 7 9.94 8.75 76.08
C THR A 7 10.95 8.01 75.20
N ASP A 8 11.30 6.76 75.48
CA ASP A 8 12.42 6.07 74.83
C ASP A 8 12.05 5.02 73.75
N LEU A 9 10.78 4.86 73.38
CA LEU A 9 10.34 3.82 72.42
C LEU A 9 10.02 4.31 71.01
N GLU A 10 10.01 5.62 70.72
CA GLU A 10 9.58 6.13 69.40
C GLU A 10 10.70 6.39 68.38
N GLN A 11 11.96 6.47 68.80
CA GLN A 11 13.07 6.85 67.92
C GLN A 11 13.49 5.85 66.81
N PRO A 12 13.44 4.50 66.98
CA PRO A 12 13.90 3.61 65.91
C PRO A 12 12.99 3.62 64.67
N SER A 13 11.71 4.02 64.81
CA SER A 13 10.72 4.01 63.72
C SER A 13 11.02 5.03 62.61
N GLN A 14 11.51 6.22 62.97
CA GLN A 14 11.73 7.30 62.00
C GLN A 14 12.94 7.02 61.10
N SER A 15 13.99 6.41 61.63
CA SER A 15 15.20 6.05 60.85
C SER A 15 14.92 5.00 59.78
N PHE A 16 14.06 4.02 60.09
CA PHE A 16 13.63 2.98 59.15
C PHE A 16 12.78 3.58 58.02
N LEU A 17 11.80 4.43 58.36
CA LEU A 17 10.95 5.10 57.37
C LEU A 17 11.76 6.02 56.44
N ALA A 18 12.79 6.70 56.95
CA ALA A 18 13.67 7.53 56.13
C ALA A 18 14.45 6.69 55.10
N ARG A 19 14.97 5.52 55.51
CA ARG A 19 15.66 4.59 54.59
C ARG A 19 14.72 4.02 53.54
N LEU A 20 13.50 3.64 53.94
CA LEU A 20 12.51 3.10 53.01
C LEU A 20 12.08 4.14 51.97
N ARG A 21 11.89 5.41 52.37
CA ARG A 21 11.58 6.51 51.45
C ARG A 21 12.73 6.79 50.48
N ALA A 22 13.98 6.75 50.96
CA ALA A 22 15.15 6.94 50.11
C ALA A 22 15.30 5.82 49.08
N ASP A 23 15.12 4.55 49.49
CA ASP A 23 15.12 3.39 48.59
C ASP A 23 14.00 3.48 47.54
N HIS A 24 12.79 3.85 47.96
CA HIS A 24 11.66 4.04 47.04
C HIS A 24 11.91 5.18 46.04
N ALA A 25 12.46 6.31 46.49
CA ALA A 25 12.81 7.42 45.60
C ALA A 25 13.91 7.03 44.59
N ALA A 26 14.91 6.25 45.01
CA ALA A 26 15.95 5.73 44.12
C ALA A 26 15.37 4.80 43.04
N LYS A 27 14.45 3.90 43.44
CA LYS A 27 13.74 3.01 42.50
C LYS A 27 12.87 3.78 41.50
N ILE A 28 12.15 4.83 41.94
CA ILE A 28 11.39 5.70 41.02
C ILE A 28 12.32 6.35 39.99
N GLN A 29 13.48 6.85 40.43
CA GLN A 29 14.44 7.48 39.52
C GLN A 29 15.04 6.46 38.53
N GLU A 30 15.27 5.23 38.95
CA GLU A 30 15.72 4.13 38.08
C GLU A 30 14.66 3.77 37.03
N VAL A 31 13.39 3.62 37.45
CA VAL A 31 12.27 3.38 36.54
C VAL A 31 12.16 4.49 35.50
N ALA A 32 12.25 5.76 35.91
CA ALA A 32 12.19 6.90 34.99
C ALA A 32 13.32 6.85 33.93
N LYS A 33 14.55 6.50 34.33
CA LYS A 33 15.67 6.33 33.39
C LYS A 33 15.43 5.18 32.42
N LEU A 34 14.91 4.05 32.89
CA LEU A 34 14.57 2.91 32.04
C LEU A 34 13.47 3.27 31.04
N THR A 35 12.45 4.03 31.46
CA THR A 35 11.39 4.51 30.56
C THR A 35 11.94 5.38 29.43
N GLU A 36 12.90 6.26 29.72
CA GLU A 36 13.56 7.09 28.70
C GLU A 36 14.36 6.23 27.70
N VAL A 37 15.10 5.23 28.18
CA VAL A 37 15.84 4.29 27.32
C VAL A 37 14.89 3.48 26.43
N VAL A 38 13.77 3.00 26.97
CA VAL A 38 12.75 2.27 26.20
C VAL A 38 12.15 3.15 25.10
N ALA A 39 11.81 4.40 25.41
CA ALA A 39 11.29 5.34 24.42
C ALA A 39 12.29 5.62 23.29
N LYS A 40 13.59 5.73 23.63
CA LYS A 40 14.66 5.88 22.64
C LYS A 40 14.78 4.65 21.73
N LEU A 41 14.81 3.44 22.31
CA LEU A 41 14.89 2.19 21.55
C LEU A 41 13.66 1.97 20.66
N GLN A 42 12.46 2.36 21.11
CA GLN A 42 11.25 2.31 20.28
C GLN A 42 11.36 3.22 19.05
N THR A 43 11.95 4.41 19.22
CA THR A 43 12.17 5.34 18.11
C THR A 43 13.20 4.76 17.12
N GLU A 44 14.30 4.21 17.61
CA GLU A 44 15.32 3.56 16.78
C GLU A 44 14.76 2.32 16.04
N LEU A 45 13.89 1.54 16.67
CA LEU A 45 13.22 0.39 16.04
C LEU A 45 12.33 0.83 14.87
N ILE A 46 11.56 1.91 15.03
CA ILE A 46 10.72 2.47 13.97
C ILE A 46 11.58 2.91 12.77
N ASP A 47 12.74 3.53 13.01
CA ASP A 47 13.66 3.94 11.95
C ASP A 47 14.27 2.73 11.20
N VAL A 48 14.60 1.65 11.92
CA VAL A 48 15.10 0.40 11.31
C VAL A 48 14.02 -0.31 10.49
N GLU A 49 12.79 -0.42 11.02
CA GLU A 49 11.64 -0.97 10.28
C GLU A 49 11.37 -0.18 9.01
N TYR A 50 11.46 1.14 9.10
CA TYR A 50 11.35 2.03 7.95
C TYR A 50 12.44 1.79 6.89
N MET A 51 13.71 1.69 7.32
CA MET A 51 14.83 1.39 6.41
C MET A 51 14.64 0.05 5.71
N ASN A 52 14.19 -0.98 6.43
CA ASN A 52 13.91 -2.29 5.87
C ASN A 52 12.80 -2.25 4.82
N GLU A 53 11.72 -1.51 5.06
CA GLU A 53 10.64 -1.38 4.07
C GLU A 53 11.10 -0.63 2.81
N SER A 54 11.93 0.41 2.97
CA SER A 54 12.56 1.10 1.85
C SER A 54 13.44 0.16 1.01
N LEU A 55 14.24 -0.70 1.64
CA LEU A 55 15.07 -1.68 0.96
C LEU A 55 14.23 -2.75 0.24
N ARG A 56 13.12 -3.21 0.83
CA ARG A 56 12.19 -4.14 0.19
C ARG A 56 11.58 -3.55 -1.07
N ASN A 57 11.20 -2.28 -1.04
CA ASN A 57 10.66 -1.58 -2.21
C ASN A 57 11.71 -1.43 -3.32
N GLN A 58 12.95 -1.05 -2.98
CA GLN A 58 14.05 -0.99 -3.96
C GLN A 58 14.34 -2.37 -4.59
N LEU A 59 14.35 -3.43 -3.77
CA LEU A 59 14.53 -4.80 -4.26
C LEU A 59 13.38 -5.24 -5.18
N SER A 60 12.14 -4.85 -4.88
CA SER A 60 10.98 -5.13 -5.72
C SER A 60 11.08 -4.42 -7.08
N THR A 61 11.46 -3.15 -7.11
CA THR A 61 11.70 -2.41 -8.36
C THR A 61 12.80 -3.06 -9.19
N ALA A 62 13.94 -3.40 -8.58
CA ALA A 62 15.04 -4.07 -9.26
C ALA A 62 14.62 -5.44 -9.83
N LYS A 63 13.81 -6.22 -9.10
CA LYS A 63 13.26 -7.49 -9.59
C LYS A 63 12.37 -7.28 -10.83
N ASN A 64 11.51 -6.26 -10.82
CA ASN A 64 10.64 -5.95 -11.95
C ASN A 64 11.44 -5.51 -13.19
N GLU A 65 12.49 -4.71 -13.02
CA GLU A 65 13.41 -4.34 -14.10
C GLU A 65 14.12 -5.56 -14.69
N ILE A 66 14.60 -6.48 -13.85
CA ILE A 66 15.22 -7.73 -14.31
C ILE A 66 14.23 -8.57 -15.12
N VAL A 67 12.98 -8.71 -14.67
CA VAL A 67 11.94 -9.44 -15.41
C VAL A 67 11.67 -8.77 -16.76
N TRP A 68 11.56 -7.45 -16.79
CA TRP A 68 11.38 -6.69 -18.02
C TRP A 68 12.55 -6.87 -19.00
N LEU A 69 13.79 -6.76 -18.51
CA LEU A 69 15.00 -6.99 -19.31
C LEU A 69 15.07 -8.42 -19.85
N LYS A 70 14.69 -9.43 -19.05
CA LYS A 70 14.61 -10.83 -19.51
C LYS A 70 13.59 -10.98 -20.64
N LYS A 71 12.39 -10.41 -20.50
CA LYS A 71 11.37 -10.42 -21.57
C LYS A 71 11.86 -9.72 -22.83
N ALA A 72 12.52 -8.56 -22.68
CA ALA A 72 13.11 -7.82 -23.80
C ALA A 72 14.24 -8.61 -24.48
N MET A 73 15.09 -9.31 -23.74
CA MET A 73 16.14 -10.18 -24.29
C MET A 73 15.56 -11.36 -25.06
N VAL A 74 14.50 -12.01 -24.57
CA VAL A 74 13.82 -13.10 -25.28
C VAL A 74 13.18 -12.58 -26.56
N ALA A 75 12.49 -11.44 -26.52
CA ALA A 75 11.88 -10.81 -27.70
C ALA A 75 12.93 -10.31 -28.71
N GLY A 76 14.04 -9.75 -28.23
CA GLY A 76 15.19 -9.34 -29.04
C GLY A 76 15.88 -10.52 -29.70
N ASN A 77 16.07 -11.62 -28.97
CA ASN A 77 16.58 -12.87 -29.53
C ASN A 77 15.59 -13.53 -30.49
N ALA A 78 14.28 -13.36 -30.31
CA ALA A 78 13.28 -13.77 -31.29
C ALA A 78 13.42 -12.97 -32.60
N LYS A 79 13.71 -11.67 -32.52
CA LYS A 79 14.08 -10.85 -33.69
C LYS A 79 15.39 -11.31 -34.33
N VAL A 80 16.45 -11.59 -33.55
CA VAL A 80 17.74 -12.09 -34.08
C VAL A 80 17.62 -13.50 -34.68
N CYS A 81 16.76 -14.37 -34.14
CA CYS A 81 16.43 -15.67 -34.73
C CYS A 81 15.62 -15.53 -36.02
N SER A 82 14.66 -14.60 -36.07
CA SER A 82 13.91 -14.30 -37.30
C SER A 82 14.83 -13.80 -38.42
N THR A 83 15.79 -12.91 -38.11
CA THR A 83 16.75 -12.42 -39.13
C THR A 83 17.75 -13.50 -39.56
N ARG A 84 18.19 -14.39 -38.65
CA ARG A 84 19.06 -15.53 -39.02
C ARG A 84 18.34 -16.59 -39.84
N VAL A 85 17.04 -16.81 -39.61
CA VAL A 85 16.20 -17.71 -40.42
C VAL A 85 15.93 -17.09 -41.80
N ALA A 86 15.61 -15.79 -41.86
CA ALA A 86 15.44 -15.07 -43.12
C ALA A 86 16.73 -15.07 -43.98
N LEU A 87 17.89 -14.82 -43.38
CA LEU A 87 19.18 -14.89 -44.07
C LEU A 87 19.55 -16.31 -44.53
N ARG A 88 19.08 -17.36 -43.83
CA ARG A 88 19.24 -18.75 -44.28
C ARG A 88 18.39 -19.06 -45.50
N PHE A 89 17.13 -18.59 -45.51
CA PHE A 89 16.22 -18.77 -46.65
C PHE A 89 16.68 -18.00 -47.90
N ASP A 90 17.16 -16.77 -47.75
CA ASP A 90 17.71 -16.00 -48.89
C ASP A 90 18.97 -16.63 -49.47
N ARG A 91 19.85 -17.18 -48.63
CA ARG A 91 21.05 -17.90 -49.10
C ARG A 91 20.68 -19.19 -49.84
N GLN A 92 19.62 -19.88 -49.43
CA GLN A 92 19.14 -21.09 -50.07
C GLN A 92 18.44 -20.79 -51.41
N ARG A 93 17.75 -19.65 -51.50
CA ARG A 93 17.19 -19.11 -52.74
C ARG A 93 18.27 -18.73 -53.76
N GLN A 94 19.33 -18.05 -53.33
CA GLN A 94 20.48 -17.73 -54.19
C GLN A 94 21.21 -18.98 -54.70
N LEU A 95 21.28 -20.05 -53.91
CA LEU A 95 21.86 -21.33 -54.36
C LEU A 95 20.98 -22.05 -55.38
N GLN A 96 19.65 -21.89 -55.32
CA GLN A 96 18.73 -22.42 -56.34
C GLN A 96 18.76 -21.59 -57.64
N GLU A 97 18.86 -20.26 -57.53
CA GLU A 97 18.97 -19.36 -58.68
C GLU A 97 20.30 -19.56 -59.43
N ASN A 98 21.41 -19.76 -58.70
CA ASN A 98 22.71 -20.07 -59.30
C ASN A 98 22.81 -21.50 -59.87
N SER A 99 21.90 -22.42 -59.49
CA SER A 99 21.83 -23.76 -60.09
C SER A 99 21.13 -23.79 -61.45
N SER A 100 20.49 -22.68 -61.86
CA SER A 100 19.72 -22.58 -63.11
C SER A 100 20.43 -21.80 -64.21
N GLN A 101 21.63 -21.28 -63.94
CA GLN A 101 22.50 -20.67 -64.95
C GLN A 101 23.74 -21.53 -65.09
N SER A 102 23.74 -22.40 -66.11
CA SER A 102 24.95 -23.09 -66.57
C SER A 102 25.65 -22.21 -67.61
N PRO A 103 26.84 -21.66 -67.33
CA PRO A 103 27.72 -21.17 -68.38
C PRO A 103 28.67 -22.28 -68.83
N THR A 104 28.68 -22.52 -70.13
CA THR A 104 29.69 -23.26 -70.88
C THR A 104 31.01 -22.49 -70.84
N VAL A 105 32.01 -22.88 -70.03
CA VAL A 105 33.42 -22.50 -70.29
C VAL A 105 34.41 -23.58 -69.85
N SER A 106 35.40 -23.70 -70.71
CA SER A 106 36.58 -24.55 -70.78
C SER A 106 37.44 -24.71 -69.53
N VAL A 107 37.91 -25.95 -69.42
CA VAL A 107 39.14 -26.46 -68.80
C VAL A 107 40.26 -25.42 -68.69
N ASN A 108 40.75 -25.19 -67.47
CA ASN A 108 42.19 -25.06 -67.24
C ASN A 108 42.57 -25.59 -65.84
N LYS A 109 43.56 -26.49 -65.85
CA LYS A 109 44.19 -27.11 -64.69
C LYS A 109 45.02 -26.07 -63.94
N THR A 110 45.07 -26.10 -62.61
CA THR A 110 46.31 -25.96 -61.81
C THR A 110 46.06 -26.43 -60.36
N SER A 111 47.05 -27.16 -59.85
CA SER A 111 47.12 -27.92 -58.60
C SER A 111 47.36 -27.08 -57.32
N GLN A 112 47.31 -27.82 -56.19
CA GLN A 112 47.92 -27.63 -54.84
C GLN A 112 46.91 -27.19 -53.77
N SER A 113 46.90 -27.65 -52.50
CA SER A 113 47.44 -28.76 -51.69
C SER A 113 46.86 -28.55 -50.26
N PRO A 114 46.87 -29.54 -49.35
CA PRO A 114 45.96 -29.59 -48.19
C PRO A 114 46.61 -29.20 -46.85
N LEU A 115 45.84 -28.71 -45.88
CA LEU A 115 46.26 -28.64 -44.47
C LEU A 115 45.10 -28.95 -43.50
N LYS A 116 45.52 -29.56 -42.39
CA LYS A 116 44.81 -30.46 -41.45
C LYS A 116 44.64 -29.80 -40.07
N ARG A 117 43.71 -30.37 -39.28
CA ARG A 117 43.63 -30.45 -37.78
C ARG A 117 43.28 -29.13 -37.05
N GLY A 118 42.63 -29.14 -35.88
CA GLY A 118 42.30 -30.24 -34.97
C GLY A 118 41.31 -29.82 -33.88
N ARG A 119 40.77 -30.83 -33.19
CA ARG A 119 39.84 -30.82 -32.06
C ARG A 119 40.61 -30.85 -30.74
N PRO A 120 40.05 -30.37 -29.62
CA PRO A 120 40.23 -31.11 -28.39
C PRO A 120 38.95 -31.30 -27.56
N THR A 121 38.94 -32.42 -26.87
CA THR A 121 38.03 -32.90 -25.82
C THR A 121 38.88 -33.08 -24.57
N VAL A 122 38.45 -32.60 -23.40
CA VAL A 122 38.88 -33.15 -22.10
C VAL A 122 37.71 -33.04 -21.10
N SER A 123 37.46 -34.17 -20.45
CA SER A 123 36.57 -34.48 -19.34
C SER A 123 37.36 -34.47 -18.03
N GLU A 124 36.74 -34.12 -16.90
CA GLU A 124 37.15 -34.68 -15.59
C GLU A 124 36.02 -34.60 -14.55
N ALA A 125 35.90 -35.68 -13.78
CA ALA A 125 34.91 -35.93 -12.73
C ALA A 125 35.61 -36.06 -11.38
N VAL A 126 34.96 -35.67 -10.28
CA VAL A 126 35.41 -35.99 -8.91
C VAL A 126 34.19 -36.24 -8.00
N ASP A 127 34.17 -37.43 -7.40
CA ASP A 127 33.33 -37.87 -6.28
C ASP A 127 33.86 -37.36 -4.93
N VAL A 128 33.00 -36.98 -3.96
CA VAL A 128 33.29 -37.12 -2.51
C VAL A 128 32.01 -37.24 -1.64
N VAL A 129 31.80 -38.46 -1.12
CA VAL A 129 31.52 -38.90 0.28
C VAL A 129 30.62 -38.08 1.25
N ALA A 130 29.63 -38.77 1.83
CA ALA A 130 28.79 -38.36 2.96
C ALA A 130 29.21 -38.99 4.31
N PRO A 131 28.83 -38.39 5.47
CA PRO A 131 28.77 -39.12 6.75
C PRO A 131 27.45 -38.91 7.56
N PRO A 132 27.25 -39.64 8.68
CA PRO A 132 25.91 -40.05 9.16
C PRO A 132 25.43 -39.50 10.53
N THR A 133 24.10 -39.55 10.71
CA THR A 133 23.29 -39.78 11.94
C THR A 133 23.38 -38.86 13.18
N LYS A 134 22.23 -38.45 13.75
CA LYS A 134 21.62 -38.95 15.02
C LYS A 134 20.39 -38.12 15.47
N LYS A 135 19.45 -38.81 16.13
CA LYS A 135 18.20 -38.30 16.76
C LYS A 135 18.49 -37.69 18.14
N ALA A 136 17.81 -36.60 18.49
CA ALA A 136 17.49 -36.24 19.88
C ALA A 136 16.13 -35.52 19.96
N LYS A 137 15.43 -35.76 21.07
CA LYS A 137 14.03 -35.46 21.34
C LYS A 137 14.04 -34.48 22.51
N GLY A 138 13.55 -33.25 22.32
CA GLY A 138 13.48 -32.22 23.36
C GLY A 138 12.12 -31.53 23.31
N LYS A 139 11.43 -31.51 24.45
CA LYS A 139 10.06 -31.05 24.65
C LYS A 139 10.17 -29.83 25.57
N GLU A 140 9.91 -28.63 25.09
CA GLU A 140 9.87 -27.44 25.93
C GLU A 140 8.62 -26.61 25.66
N ARG A 141 8.06 -26.14 26.77
CA ARG A 141 6.72 -25.59 26.98
C ARG A 141 6.91 -24.08 27.14
N ALA A 142 6.42 -23.28 26.19
CA ALA A 142 6.43 -21.83 26.32
C ALA A 142 5.06 -21.35 26.78
N GLU A 143 5.06 -20.70 27.95
CA GLU A 143 3.91 -20.09 28.59
C GLU A 143 3.53 -18.78 27.88
N ASN A 144 2.22 -18.58 27.72
CA ASN A 144 1.60 -17.42 27.11
C ASN A 144 1.75 -16.19 28.01
N ASN A 145 2.33 -15.10 27.48
CA ASN A 145 2.12 -13.76 28.02
C ASN A 145 1.17 -12.98 27.10
N SER A 146 -0.09 -12.96 27.49
CA SER A 146 -1.13 -12.05 27.00
C SER A 146 -0.82 -10.65 27.50
N ILE A 147 -0.67 -9.68 26.59
CA ILE A 147 -0.61 -8.26 26.94
C ILE A 147 -2.04 -7.74 26.85
N ASP A 148 -2.71 -7.71 28.00
CA ASP A 148 -3.97 -6.97 28.19
C ASP A 148 -3.67 -5.48 28.13
N TYR A 149 -4.34 -4.77 27.22
CA TYR A 149 -4.39 -3.31 27.23
C TYR A 149 -5.52 -2.86 28.17
N PRO A 150 -5.26 -2.12 29.25
CA PRO A 150 -6.30 -1.57 30.09
C PRO A 150 -6.92 -0.36 29.37
N MET A 151 -8.17 -0.49 28.95
CA MET A 151 -8.99 0.61 28.43
C MET A 151 -10.13 0.87 29.42
N ASP A 152 -9.79 1.46 30.56
CA ASP A 152 -10.75 2.15 31.42
C ASP A 152 -10.42 3.64 31.38
N ILE A 153 -11.05 4.35 30.44
CA ILE A 153 -11.17 5.81 30.48
C ILE A 153 -12.64 6.10 30.78
N ASP A 154 -12.95 6.24 32.07
CA ASP A 154 -14.19 6.85 32.52
C ASP A 154 -14.17 8.34 32.12
N ILE A 155 -14.89 8.68 31.06
CA ILE A 155 -15.17 10.07 30.70
C ILE A 155 -16.47 10.48 31.36
N ASP A 156 -16.36 11.11 32.53
CA ASP A 156 -17.47 11.75 33.22
C ASP A 156 -18.04 12.91 32.38
N PHE A 157 -19.27 12.72 31.87
CA PHE A 157 -20.05 13.74 31.18
C PHE A 157 -20.59 14.76 32.19
N HIS A 158 -19.82 15.81 32.47
CA HIS A 158 -20.36 17.06 33.01
C HIS A 158 -20.90 17.94 31.88
N ARG A 159 -22.23 18.03 31.81
CA ARG A 159 -23.00 18.92 30.94
C ARG A 159 -22.85 20.38 31.41
N PRO A 160 -22.22 21.30 30.64
CA PRO A 160 -22.33 22.71 30.91
C PRO A 160 -23.56 23.25 30.17
N SER A 161 -24.52 23.75 30.95
CA SER A 161 -25.58 24.62 30.45
C SER A 161 -25.06 26.05 30.49
N THR A 162 -24.94 26.72 29.34
CA THR A 162 -25.23 28.16 29.20
C THR A 162 -25.25 28.58 27.74
N ASN A 163 -26.32 29.30 27.41
CA ASN A 163 -26.59 29.99 26.16
C ASN A 163 -25.48 30.96 25.78
N THR A 164 -25.06 30.96 24.51
CA THR A 164 -24.42 32.12 23.88
C THR A 164 -24.80 32.12 22.40
N GLU A 165 -25.52 33.15 21.97
CA GLU A 165 -25.97 33.35 20.59
C GLU A 165 -24.78 33.63 19.66
N PRO A 166 -24.70 32.98 18.48
CA PRO A 166 -23.68 33.31 17.48
C PRO A 166 -24.17 34.43 16.55
N THR A 167 -23.37 35.48 16.46
CA THR A 167 -23.44 36.54 15.45
C THR A 167 -23.27 35.98 14.04
N ALA A 168 -24.24 36.29 13.17
CA ALA A 168 -24.30 35.85 11.78
C ALA A 168 -23.20 36.46 10.91
N SER A 169 -22.29 35.62 10.40
CA SER A 169 -21.40 35.94 9.28
C SER A 169 -21.96 35.30 8.01
N THR A 170 -22.50 36.13 7.12
CA THR A 170 -23.21 35.71 5.91
C THR A 170 -22.23 35.47 4.75
N ASN A 171 -21.60 34.29 4.68
CA ASN A 171 -20.96 33.82 3.46
C ASN A 171 -21.96 32.95 2.67
N LYS A 172 -22.68 33.59 1.74
CA LYS A 172 -23.59 32.93 0.78
C LYS A 172 -22.78 32.35 -0.38
N GLY A 173 -22.45 31.08 -0.27
CA GLY A 173 -21.85 30.28 -1.35
C GLY A 173 -21.81 28.79 -1.04
N SER A 174 -22.67 28.31 -0.13
CA SER A 174 -22.77 26.91 0.25
C SER A 174 -23.48 26.14 -0.86
N SER A 175 -22.71 25.43 -1.70
CA SER A 175 -23.24 24.35 -2.53
C SER A 175 -23.98 23.37 -1.61
N SER A 176 -25.32 23.33 -1.71
CA SER A 176 -26.13 22.42 -0.91
C SER A 176 -25.92 21.00 -1.41
N ILE A 177 -24.93 20.31 -0.84
CA ILE A 177 -24.82 18.86 -0.93
C ILE A 177 -26.17 18.30 -0.45
N SER A 178 -26.86 17.53 -1.28
CA SER A 178 -28.19 17.01 -0.93
C SER A 178 -28.07 16.14 0.33
N GLU A 179 -29.00 16.27 1.27
CA GLU A 179 -28.99 15.44 2.50
C GLU A 179 -28.93 13.94 2.18
N GLU A 180 -29.49 13.54 1.04
CA GLU A 180 -29.42 12.16 0.55
C GLU A 180 -27.99 11.70 0.27
N SER A 181 -27.16 12.54 -0.35
CA SER A 181 -25.76 12.19 -0.62
C SER A 181 -24.92 12.08 0.66
N LEU A 182 -25.14 12.95 1.65
CA LEU A 182 -24.48 12.85 2.96
C LEU A 182 -24.87 11.57 3.71
N SER A 183 -26.13 11.14 3.57
CA SER A 183 -26.62 9.91 4.22
C SER A 183 -25.96 8.63 3.68
N ARG A 184 -25.38 8.71 2.49
CA ARG A 184 -24.71 7.60 1.79
C ARG A 184 -23.20 7.55 2.06
N SER A 185 -22.63 8.63 2.56
CA SER A 185 -21.21 8.74 2.90
C SER A 185 -20.90 8.20 4.31
N LEU A 186 -19.71 7.62 4.48
CA LEU A 186 -19.16 7.45 5.83
C LEU A 186 -18.77 8.83 6.37
N SER A 187 -19.25 9.16 7.56
CA SER A 187 -19.00 10.46 8.21
C SER A 187 -18.36 10.27 9.58
N LEU A 188 -17.47 11.18 9.96
CA LEU A 188 -16.98 11.21 11.33
C LEU A 188 -17.96 12.01 12.20
N PRO A 189 -18.14 11.67 13.48
CA PRO A 189 -18.79 12.56 14.41
C PRO A 189 -18.11 13.94 14.37
N ASN A 190 -18.89 15.03 14.29
CA ASN A 190 -18.36 16.38 14.11
C ASN A 190 -17.26 16.73 15.14
N LEU A 191 -17.45 16.35 16.41
CA LEU A 191 -16.45 16.56 17.46
C LEU A 191 -15.11 15.87 17.15
N MET A 192 -15.13 14.66 16.61
CA MET A 192 -13.92 13.94 16.20
C MET A 192 -13.30 14.58 14.96
N ALA A 193 -14.11 14.93 13.96
CA ALA A 193 -13.64 15.61 12.76
C ALA A 193 -12.93 16.92 13.12
N ASP A 194 -13.55 17.75 13.97
CA ASP A 194 -13.00 19.02 14.44
C ASP A 194 -11.71 18.83 15.22
N GLN A 195 -11.67 17.84 16.13
CA GLN A 195 -10.44 17.49 16.86
C GLN A 195 -9.32 17.07 15.90
N TYR A 196 -9.64 16.27 14.89
CA TYR A 196 -8.70 15.86 13.87
C TYR A 196 -8.37 16.97 12.86
N LEU A 197 -9.14 18.04 12.76
CA LEU A 197 -8.84 19.18 11.89
C LEU A 197 -8.14 20.34 12.62
N ARG A 198 -8.01 20.28 13.95
CA ARG A 198 -7.50 21.35 14.84
C ARG A 198 -6.01 21.76 14.68
N VAL A 199 -5.38 21.44 13.57
CA VAL A 199 -3.94 21.66 13.25
C VAL A 199 -3.75 23.11 12.78
N PRO A 200 -2.49 23.63 12.62
CA PRO A 200 -2.27 25.00 12.20
C PRO A 200 -3.07 25.38 10.96
N LYS A 201 -3.47 26.66 10.99
CA LYS A 201 -4.23 27.38 9.97
C LYS A 201 -3.91 26.90 8.56
N ALA A 202 -4.96 26.74 7.76
CA ALA A 202 -4.87 26.46 6.31
C ALA A 202 -3.74 27.26 5.68
N ARG A 203 -2.97 26.62 4.80
CA ARG A 203 -1.83 27.27 4.19
C ARG A 203 -2.35 28.36 3.27
N ALA A 204 -1.93 29.60 3.53
CA ALA A 204 -2.21 30.70 2.62
C ALA A 204 -1.52 30.40 1.28
N ILE A 205 -2.30 30.45 0.20
CA ILE A 205 -1.77 30.40 -1.16
C ILE A 205 -1.60 31.85 -1.59
N ASP A 206 -0.37 32.26 -1.91
CA ASP A 206 -0.01 33.69 -2.10
C ASP A 206 -0.76 34.40 -3.24
N ALA A 207 -1.33 33.64 -4.18
CA ALA A 207 -2.19 34.18 -5.24
C ALA A 207 -3.39 33.26 -5.50
N ALA A 208 -4.40 33.76 -6.21
CA ALA A 208 -5.59 32.98 -6.51
C ALA A 208 -5.23 31.63 -7.17
N PRO A 209 -5.76 30.50 -6.67
CA PRO A 209 -5.68 29.20 -7.33
C PRO A 209 -6.39 29.22 -8.70
N SER A 210 -6.07 28.26 -9.56
CA SER A 210 -6.83 28.03 -10.80
C SER A 210 -8.24 27.54 -10.47
N ASP A 211 -9.23 28.06 -11.20
CA ASP A 211 -10.63 27.65 -11.18
C ASP A 211 -10.96 26.60 -12.25
N LEU A 212 -9.94 26.14 -12.99
CA LEU A 212 -10.08 25.14 -14.04
C LEU A 212 -10.57 23.80 -13.48
N ASP A 213 -11.72 23.36 -13.97
CA ASP A 213 -12.24 22.01 -13.79
C ASP A 213 -11.99 21.22 -15.07
N VAL A 214 -11.47 19.99 -14.95
CA VAL A 214 -11.09 19.17 -16.09
C VAL A 214 -11.71 17.77 -16.01
N SER A 215 -11.95 17.14 -17.16
CA SER A 215 -12.42 15.77 -17.18
C SER A 215 -11.29 14.80 -16.81
N LEU A 216 -11.67 13.62 -16.29
CA LEU A 216 -10.71 12.56 -16.03
C LEU A 216 -10.04 12.04 -17.31
N ASN A 217 -10.78 12.06 -18.43
CA ASN A 217 -10.27 11.67 -19.74
C ASN A 217 -9.17 12.61 -20.22
N PHE A 218 -9.37 13.92 -20.07
CA PHE A 218 -8.33 14.91 -20.34
C PHE A 218 -7.07 14.64 -19.52
N LEU A 219 -7.21 14.44 -18.21
CA LEU A 219 -6.06 14.17 -17.34
C LEU A 219 -5.33 12.88 -17.74
N ARG A 220 -6.08 11.85 -18.15
CA ARG A 220 -5.47 10.63 -18.69
C ARG A 220 -4.73 10.91 -19.98
N GLN A 221 -5.36 11.54 -20.96
CA GLN A 221 -4.77 11.75 -22.29
C GLN A 221 -3.54 12.66 -22.24
N CYS A 222 -3.61 13.76 -21.49
CA CYS A 222 -2.54 14.75 -21.44
C CYS A 222 -1.46 14.43 -20.41
N TYR A 223 -1.82 13.75 -19.31
CA TYR A 223 -0.91 13.54 -18.18
C TYR A 223 -0.66 12.07 -17.81
N SER A 224 -1.28 11.09 -18.48
CA SER A 224 -1.11 9.65 -18.16
C SER A 224 -1.18 8.70 -19.37
N GLY A 225 -0.02 8.20 -19.82
CA GLY A 225 0.10 7.29 -20.97
C GLY A 225 -0.44 5.86 -20.84
N THR A 226 -1.20 5.47 -19.80
CA THR A 226 -1.81 4.12 -19.72
C THR A 226 -3.14 4.11 -18.96
N SER A 227 -4.18 3.59 -19.62
CA SER A 227 -5.63 3.57 -19.35
C SER A 227 -6.13 3.01 -18.00
N HIS A 228 -5.28 2.48 -17.12
CA HIS A 228 -5.77 1.76 -15.93
C HIS A 228 -6.05 2.70 -14.74
N GLN A 229 -7.32 3.11 -14.69
CA GLN A 229 -8.12 3.65 -13.58
C GLN A 229 -7.41 4.41 -12.44
N PRO A 230 -7.78 5.68 -12.18
CA PRO A 230 -7.44 6.42 -10.98
C PRO A 230 -8.37 5.94 -9.86
N LYS A 231 -8.09 4.77 -9.30
CA LYS A 231 -8.68 4.35 -8.03
C LYS A 231 -7.58 4.38 -7.00
N LEU A 232 -7.53 5.47 -6.21
CA LEU A 232 -7.05 5.50 -4.81
C LEU A 232 -5.94 4.47 -4.50
N HIS A 233 -4.95 4.37 -5.36
CA HIS A 233 -3.74 3.60 -5.24
C HIS A 233 -2.75 4.56 -5.84
N GLY A 234 -1.69 4.86 -5.10
CA GLY A 234 -0.62 5.73 -5.57
C GLY A 234 0.11 5.12 -6.76
N SER A 235 -0.58 4.93 -7.89
CA SER A 235 0.03 4.62 -9.16
C SER A 235 0.85 5.83 -9.52
N GLN A 236 2.15 5.60 -9.47
CA GLN A 236 3.17 6.48 -9.96
C GLN A 236 2.98 6.62 -11.48
N TYR A 237 2.68 7.84 -11.95
CA TYR A 237 2.40 8.12 -13.36
C TYR A 237 3.62 8.75 -14.03
N TYR A 238 3.88 8.36 -15.27
CA TYR A 238 5.04 8.81 -16.07
C TYR A 238 4.61 9.83 -17.12
N LEU A 239 5.19 11.03 -17.04
CA LEU A 239 5.24 11.97 -18.15
C LEU A 239 6.59 11.82 -18.88
N PRO A 240 6.62 11.79 -20.22
CA PRO A 240 7.88 11.82 -20.96
C PRO A 240 8.63 13.14 -20.66
N GLY A 241 9.69 13.08 -19.87
CA GLY A 241 10.56 14.22 -19.58
C GLY A 241 10.24 15.02 -18.31
N GLN A 242 9.20 14.68 -17.54
CA GLN A 242 8.94 15.26 -16.22
C GLN A 242 8.80 14.19 -15.14
N LEU A 243 9.20 14.57 -13.92
CA LEU A 243 9.20 13.76 -12.71
C LEU A 243 7.83 13.09 -12.50
N ASN A 244 7.90 11.80 -12.17
CA ASN A 244 6.78 10.96 -11.74
C ASN A 244 5.93 11.67 -10.68
N ARG A 245 4.77 12.20 -11.09
CA ARG A 245 3.86 12.98 -10.25
C ARG A 245 2.70 12.09 -9.82
N PRO A 246 2.68 11.61 -8.57
CA PRO A 246 1.53 10.86 -8.07
C PRO A 246 0.32 11.81 -7.99
N MET A 247 -0.82 11.35 -8.49
CA MET A 247 -2.08 12.08 -8.45
C MET A 247 -3.09 11.33 -7.60
N LEU A 248 -3.86 12.05 -6.80
CA LEU A 248 -4.92 11.51 -5.96
C LEU A 248 -6.25 12.14 -6.33
N PHE A 249 -7.21 11.30 -6.68
CA PHE A 249 -8.58 11.67 -7.02
C PHE A 249 -9.51 11.29 -5.86
N LEU A 250 -10.11 12.28 -5.21
CA LEU A 250 -11.05 12.08 -4.11
C LEU A 250 -12.44 12.54 -4.49
N ASP A 251 -13.41 11.72 -4.09
CA ASP A 251 -14.83 12.03 -4.18
C ASP A 251 -15.33 12.51 -2.81
N SER A 252 -15.93 13.71 -2.78
CA SER A 252 -16.48 14.29 -1.56
C SER A 252 -17.61 13.44 -0.97
N HIS A 253 -18.28 12.63 -1.79
CA HIS A 253 -19.29 11.67 -1.32
C HIS A 253 -18.66 10.48 -0.58
N LEU A 254 -17.39 10.15 -0.79
CA LEU A 254 -16.72 9.08 -0.03
C LEU A 254 -15.93 9.62 1.16
N SER A 255 -15.64 10.92 1.18
CA SER A 255 -14.88 11.57 2.24
C SER A 255 -15.41 12.99 2.47
N PRO A 256 -16.48 13.16 3.27
CA PRO A 256 -17.17 14.46 3.42
C PRO A 256 -16.31 15.55 4.07
N HIS A 257 -15.22 15.17 4.74
CA HIS A 257 -14.28 16.10 5.38
C HIS A 257 -13.00 16.32 4.57
N MET A 258 -12.96 15.93 3.29
CA MET A 258 -11.81 16.21 2.42
C MET A 258 -11.66 17.72 2.16
N PRO A 259 -10.48 18.21 1.74
CA PRO A 259 -10.30 19.62 1.38
C PRO A 259 -11.28 20.00 0.26
N SER A 260 -12.00 21.11 0.45
CA SER A 260 -12.98 21.60 -0.52
C SER A 260 -12.41 22.70 -1.41
N LEU A 261 -11.45 23.45 -0.86
CA LEU A 261 -10.73 24.52 -1.53
C LEU A 261 -9.21 24.26 -1.51
N PRO A 262 -8.46 24.80 -2.49
CA PRO A 262 -7.01 24.75 -2.46
C PRO A 262 -6.43 25.37 -1.18
N GLY A 263 -5.48 24.68 -0.54
CA GLY A 263 -4.84 25.16 0.70
C GLY A 263 -5.48 24.66 1.99
N GLU A 264 -6.71 24.13 1.92
CA GLU A 264 -7.42 23.61 3.08
C GLU A 264 -6.81 22.31 3.60
N VAL A 265 -6.98 22.09 4.91
CA VAL A 265 -6.69 20.80 5.54
C VAL A 265 -7.96 19.95 5.41
N GLY A 266 -7.81 18.63 5.28
CA GLY A 266 -8.95 17.73 5.25
C GLY A 266 -8.64 16.35 5.81
N LEU A 267 -9.67 15.52 5.87
CA LEU A 267 -9.62 14.13 6.31
C LEU A 267 -10.09 13.20 5.20
N VAL A 268 -9.49 12.01 5.17
CA VAL A 268 -9.91 10.91 4.30
C VAL A 268 -10.10 9.67 5.16
N LEU A 269 -11.23 9.01 4.96
CA LEU A 269 -11.51 7.71 5.53
C LEU A 269 -11.17 6.67 4.48
N ASP A 270 -10.23 5.78 4.78
CA ASP A 270 -9.82 4.79 3.82
C ASP A 270 -9.33 3.49 4.47
N PHE A 271 -9.64 2.38 3.81
CA PHE A 271 -9.31 1.02 4.21
C PHE A 271 -8.31 0.35 3.25
N LEU A 272 -8.03 0.96 2.09
CA LEU A 272 -7.30 0.34 0.99
C LEU A 272 -5.86 0.77 0.86
N LEU A 273 -5.48 1.94 1.37
CA LEU A 273 -4.17 2.48 1.05
C LEU A 273 -3.13 2.24 2.14
N GLN A 274 -2.00 1.70 1.71
CA GLN A 274 -0.70 2.12 2.19
C GLN A 274 -0.24 3.32 1.38
N TRP A 275 -0.45 4.51 1.92
CA TRP A 275 0.08 5.74 1.33
C TRP A 275 1.60 5.77 1.49
N PRO A 276 2.37 6.14 0.43
CA PRO A 276 3.76 6.51 0.61
C PRO A 276 3.82 7.81 1.42
N THR A 277 3.98 7.70 2.74
CA THR A 277 3.92 8.82 3.69
C THR A 277 4.94 9.92 3.43
N LYS A 278 5.97 9.66 2.62
CA LYS A 278 7.06 10.61 2.34
C LYS A 278 6.83 11.48 1.11
N GLN A 279 6.04 11.03 0.15
CA GLN A 279 5.88 11.72 -1.13
C GLN A 279 4.63 12.62 -1.09
N SER A 280 4.75 13.84 -1.63
CA SER A 280 3.58 14.67 -1.91
C SER A 280 2.92 14.21 -3.20
N PHE A 281 1.61 14.43 -3.31
CA PHE A 281 0.83 14.11 -4.50
C PHE A 281 -0.08 15.28 -4.88
N SER A 282 -0.41 15.36 -6.16
CA SER A 282 -1.36 16.32 -6.68
C SER A 282 -2.78 15.86 -6.35
N LEU A 283 -3.50 16.63 -5.53
CA LEU A 283 -4.84 16.29 -5.10
C LEU A 283 -5.88 16.88 -6.07
N PHE A 284 -6.83 16.06 -6.47
CA PHE A 284 -7.99 16.42 -7.27
C PHE A 284 -9.28 16.09 -6.53
N SER A 285 -10.24 17.01 -6.55
CA SER A 285 -11.58 16.79 -6.01
C SER A 285 -12.60 16.72 -7.12
N LYS A 286 -13.51 15.75 -7.03
CA LYS A 286 -14.66 15.68 -7.93
C LYS A 286 -15.62 16.84 -7.66
N LYS A 287 -16.19 17.41 -8.73
CA LYS A 287 -17.28 18.38 -8.67
C LYS A 287 -18.61 17.69 -8.94
N MET A 288 -19.57 17.89 -8.04
CA MET A 288 -20.88 17.23 -8.10
C MET A 288 -21.93 17.97 -8.93
N ASP A 289 -21.66 19.23 -9.30
CA ASP A 289 -22.65 20.10 -9.95
C ASP A 289 -22.79 19.84 -11.46
N TYR A 290 -22.01 18.92 -12.02
CA TYR A 290 -21.94 18.66 -13.46
C TYR A 290 -22.54 17.30 -13.81
N GLU A 291 -23.21 17.24 -14.97
CA GLU A 291 -23.66 15.97 -15.57
C GLU A 291 -22.47 15.06 -15.93
N THR A 292 -21.32 15.67 -16.21
CA THR A 292 -20.05 15.00 -16.49
C THR A 292 -19.11 15.05 -15.29
N GLU A 293 -18.32 14.00 -15.08
CA GLU A 293 -17.36 13.94 -13.97
C GLU A 293 -16.20 14.91 -14.20
N MET A 294 -16.29 16.07 -13.56
CA MET A 294 -15.25 17.10 -13.59
C MET A 294 -14.43 17.10 -12.30
N TRP A 295 -13.13 17.37 -12.44
CA TRP A 295 -12.14 17.29 -11.38
C TRP A 295 -11.39 18.62 -11.24
N ARG A 296 -11.25 19.09 -10.01
CA ARG A 296 -10.54 20.33 -9.67
C ARG A 296 -9.21 20.01 -9.00
N TYR A 297 -8.13 20.60 -9.49
CA TYR A 297 -6.83 20.54 -8.82
C TYR A 297 -6.81 21.42 -7.56
N LEU A 298 -6.53 20.80 -6.41
CA LEU A 298 -6.52 21.47 -5.10
C LEU A 298 -5.11 21.85 -4.62
N GLY A 299 -4.05 21.38 -5.28
CA GLY A 299 -2.66 21.61 -4.87
C GLY A 299 -1.88 20.33 -4.62
N GLU A 300 -0.70 20.50 -4.02
CA GLU A 300 0.20 19.42 -3.62
C GLU A 300 -0.02 19.07 -2.15
N TYR A 301 -0.32 17.82 -1.85
CA TYR A 301 -0.70 17.38 -0.51
C TYR A 301 0.23 16.29 0.03
N LYS A 302 0.34 16.22 1.36
CA LYS A 302 0.87 15.07 2.08
C LYS A 302 -0.20 14.44 2.95
N ILE A 303 -0.10 13.12 3.13
CA ILE A 303 -0.96 12.34 4.01
C ILE A 303 -0.23 11.97 5.29
N LYS A 304 -0.91 12.11 6.42
CA LYS A 304 -0.47 11.55 7.70
C LYS A 304 -1.58 10.67 8.27
N SER A 305 -1.25 9.43 8.62
CA SER A 305 -2.16 8.58 9.41
C SER A 305 -2.35 9.21 10.78
N LEU A 306 -3.61 9.37 11.20
CA LEU A 306 -3.95 9.93 12.52
C LEU A 306 -4.39 8.84 13.48
N ALA A 307 -5.41 8.09 13.08
CA ALA A 307 -6.16 7.20 13.95
C ALA A 307 -6.81 6.10 13.13
N ILE A 308 -7.39 5.14 13.83
CA ILE A 308 -8.28 4.12 13.28
C ILE A 308 -9.70 4.51 13.71
N LEU A 309 -10.67 4.42 12.80
CA LEU A 309 -12.08 4.55 13.09
C LEU A 309 -12.51 3.32 13.90
N PRO A 310 -12.87 3.47 15.19
CA PRO A 310 -13.36 2.37 16.00
C PRO A 310 -14.62 1.75 15.39
N GLY A 311 -14.78 0.43 15.54
CA GLY A 311 -15.96 -0.28 15.05
C GLY A 311 -17.28 0.26 15.61
N LEU A 312 -17.26 0.82 16.83
CA LEU A 312 -18.41 1.51 17.44
C LEU A 312 -18.88 2.69 16.57
N HIS A 313 -17.96 3.54 16.10
CA HIS A 313 -18.31 4.68 15.26
C HIS A 313 -18.71 4.26 13.84
N PHE A 314 -18.18 3.14 13.34
CA PHE A 314 -18.70 2.55 12.10
C PHE A 314 -20.13 2.03 12.28
N ARG A 315 -20.43 1.43 13.44
CA ARG A 315 -21.78 0.93 13.77
C ARG A 315 -22.81 2.06 13.82
N GLU A 316 -22.42 3.24 14.29
CA GLU A 316 -23.25 4.46 14.36
C GLU A 316 -23.58 5.07 12.99
N GLN A 317 -22.88 4.68 11.92
CA GLN A 317 -23.17 5.15 10.57
C GLN A 317 -24.58 4.74 10.12
N SER A 318 -25.12 5.47 9.15
CA SER A 318 -26.40 5.10 8.53
C SER A 318 -26.30 3.72 7.88
N LEU A 319 -27.42 2.98 7.84
CA LEU A 319 -27.44 1.68 7.15
C LEU A 319 -27.14 1.81 5.65
N ILE A 320 -27.53 2.93 5.04
CA ILE A 320 -27.28 3.22 3.62
C ILE A 320 -25.78 3.34 3.37
N ALA A 321 -25.07 4.16 4.18
CA ALA A 321 -23.63 4.34 4.07
C ALA A 321 -22.85 3.04 4.29
N LYS A 322 -23.25 2.23 5.29
CA LYS A 322 -22.65 0.91 5.55
C LYS A 322 -22.80 -0.04 4.35
N LYS A 323 -23.97 -0.06 3.71
CA LYS A 323 -24.22 -0.89 2.52
C LYS A 323 -23.45 -0.42 1.30
N GLU A 324 -23.41 0.89 1.04
CA GLU A 324 -22.62 1.42 -0.07
C GLU A 324 -21.13 1.13 0.11
N PHE A 325 -20.61 1.37 1.32
CA PHE A 325 -19.24 1.00 1.68
C PHE A 325 -18.97 -0.49 1.45
N ALA A 326 -19.81 -1.39 1.96
CA ALA A 326 -19.62 -2.84 1.81
C ALA A 326 -19.66 -3.28 0.34
N ARG A 327 -20.56 -2.68 -0.45
CA ARG A 327 -20.65 -2.94 -1.90
C ARG A 327 -19.38 -2.50 -2.63
N ASP A 328 -18.88 -1.31 -2.34
CA ASP A 328 -17.66 -0.78 -2.97
C ASP A 328 -16.41 -1.55 -2.53
N PHE A 329 -16.35 -1.96 -1.26
CA PHE A 329 -15.34 -2.87 -0.72
C PHE A 329 -15.30 -4.19 -1.49
N LEU A 330 -16.46 -4.83 -1.70
CA LEU A 330 -16.57 -6.11 -2.41
C LEU A 330 -16.25 -6.00 -3.90
N LYS A 331 -16.63 -4.88 -4.56
CA LYS A 331 -16.31 -4.59 -5.96
C LYS A 331 -14.83 -4.32 -6.20
N THR A 332 -14.07 -3.97 -5.16
CA THR A 332 -12.65 -3.62 -5.31
C THR A 332 -11.80 -4.90 -5.35
N HIS A 333 -11.55 -5.41 -6.56
CA HIS A 333 -10.74 -6.62 -6.79
C HIS A 333 -9.26 -6.35 -7.03
N THR A 334 -8.90 -5.14 -7.45
CA THR A 334 -7.55 -4.80 -7.94
C THR A 334 -6.53 -4.70 -6.82
N SER A 335 -6.92 -4.19 -5.66
CA SER A 335 -6.03 -3.97 -4.53
C SER A 335 -5.68 -5.26 -3.79
N GLN A 336 -4.38 -5.51 -3.59
CA GLN A 336 -3.91 -6.58 -2.70
C GLN A 336 -4.42 -6.40 -1.26
N PHE A 337 -4.56 -5.17 -0.78
CA PHE A 337 -5.06 -4.86 0.56
C PHE A 337 -6.54 -5.23 0.71
N SER A 338 -7.37 -4.87 -0.29
CA SER A 338 -8.78 -5.30 -0.34
C SER A 338 -8.88 -6.83 -0.28
N ARG A 339 -8.09 -7.54 -1.10
CA ARG A 339 -8.10 -9.01 -1.13
C ARG A 339 -7.66 -9.62 0.20
N ALA A 340 -6.64 -9.05 0.85
CA ALA A 340 -6.17 -9.52 2.15
C ALA A 340 -7.22 -9.28 3.27
N ALA A 341 -7.91 -8.14 3.26
CA ALA A 341 -8.99 -7.85 4.20
C ALA A 341 -10.18 -8.80 4.00
N ARG A 342 -10.61 -9.00 2.75
CA ARG A 342 -11.64 -9.99 2.42
C ARG A 342 -11.26 -11.40 2.86
N ALA A 343 -10.02 -11.81 2.62
CA ALA A 343 -9.51 -13.11 3.07
C ALA A 343 -9.61 -13.26 4.60
N ARG A 344 -9.24 -12.23 5.37
CA ARG A 344 -9.40 -12.24 6.83
C ARG A 344 -10.85 -12.41 7.25
N ILE A 345 -11.76 -11.58 6.72
CA ILE A 345 -13.20 -11.68 7.02
C ILE A 345 -13.71 -13.10 6.74
N ALA A 346 -13.41 -13.64 5.56
CA ALA A 346 -13.91 -14.94 5.14
C ALA A 346 -13.35 -16.10 5.98
N LEU A 347 -12.08 -16.02 6.37
CA LEU A 347 -11.46 -17.05 7.22
C LEU A 347 -11.96 -16.98 8.67
N ARG A 348 -12.24 -15.78 9.20
CA ARG A 348 -12.86 -15.59 10.52
C ARG A 348 -14.30 -16.12 10.55
N LEU A 349 -15.10 -15.78 9.54
CA LEU A 349 -16.47 -16.28 9.40
C LEU A 349 -16.51 -17.82 9.39
N ALA A 350 -15.53 -18.44 8.73
CA ALA A 350 -15.39 -19.89 8.71
C ALA A 350 -14.75 -20.49 9.98
N SER A 351 -14.39 -19.68 10.98
CA SER A 351 -13.66 -20.10 12.20
C SER A 351 -12.37 -20.88 11.90
N THR A 352 -11.68 -20.50 10.81
CA THR A 352 -10.48 -21.21 10.32
C THR A 352 -9.15 -20.53 10.67
N ILE A 353 -9.18 -19.32 11.23
CA ILE A 353 -7.97 -18.60 11.66
C ILE A 353 -7.52 -19.13 13.03
N PRO A 354 -6.32 -19.71 13.15
CA PRO A 354 -5.77 -20.10 14.44
C PRO A 354 -5.25 -18.87 15.19
N HIS A 355 -5.87 -18.52 16.32
CA HIS A 355 -5.48 -17.36 17.14
C HIS A 355 -4.05 -17.44 17.70
N GLU A 356 -3.54 -18.64 17.94
CA GLU A 356 -2.25 -18.84 18.63
C GLU A 356 -1.04 -18.74 17.70
N ASN A 357 -1.22 -18.96 16.38
CA ASN A 357 -0.10 -19.07 15.44
C ASN A 357 -0.19 -18.04 14.31
N LYS A 358 0.41 -16.88 14.54
CA LYS A 358 0.46 -15.74 13.60
C LYS A 358 1.05 -16.11 12.23
N ASN A 359 2.03 -17.03 12.18
CA ASN A 359 2.64 -17.46 10.92
C ASN A 359 1.65 -18.29 10.09
N LYS A 360 0.93 -19.21 10.74
CA LYS A 360 -0.10 -20.02 10.09
C LYS A 360 -1.27 -19.15 9.63
N GLU A 361 -1.70 -18.17 10.44
CA GLU A 361 -2.70 -17.17 10.05
C GLU A 361 -2.26 -16.42 8.78
N ARG A 362 -1.04 -15.88 8.74
CA ARG A 362 -0.51 -15.14 7.59
C ARG A 362 -0.50 -15.98 6.31
N LEU A 363 -0.13 -17.26 6.40
CA LEU A 363 -0.14 -18.19 5.28
C LEU A 363 -1.56 -18.46 4.77
N LEU A 364 -2.52 -18.68 5.68
CA LEU A 364 -3.92 -18.88 5.33
C LEU A 364 -4.51 -17.64 4.64
N ILE A 365 -4.24 -16.43 5.16
CA ILE A 365 -4.66 -15.18 4.54
C ILE A 365 -4.06 -15.01 3.14
N LYS A 366 -2.75 -15.28 2.96
CA LYS A 366 -2.08 -15.22 1.64
C LYS A 366 -2.74 -16.18 0.65
N LYS A 367 -3.01 -17.42 1.07
CA LYS A 367 -3.66 -18.46 0.25
C LYS A 367 -5.09 -18.06 -0.14
N GLU A 368 -5.89 -17.60 0.81
CA GLU A 368 -7.26 -17.18 0.57
C GLU A 368 -7.32 -15.91 -0.30
N ALA A 369 -6.42 -14.95 -0.10
CA ALA A 369 -6.34 -13.75 -0.95
C ALA A 369 -6.00 -14.10 -2.41
N ARG A 370 -5.14 -15.12 -2.64
CA ARG A 370 -4.87 -15.68 -3.98
C ARG A 370 -6.11 -16.37 -4.55
N ALA A 371 -6.85 -17.14 -3.75
CA ALA A 371 -8.09 -17.74 -4.17
C ALA A 371 -9.14 -16.69 -4.56
N ILE A 372 -9.29 -15.61 -3.79
CA ILE A 372 -10.18 -14.47 -4.11
C ILE A 372 -9.79 -13.82 -5.44
N TYR A 373 -8.48 -13.62 -5.68
CA TYR A 373 -7.99 -13.10 -6.97
C TYR A 373 -8.42 -13.99 -8.15
N GLN A 374 -8.36 -15.30 -7.97
CA GLN A 374 -8.78 -16.30 -8.96
C GLN A 374 -10.30 -16.56 -9.00
N GLN A 375 -11.09 -15.75 -8.28
CA GLN A 375 -12.56 -15.94 -8.13
C GLN A 375 -12.97 -17.31 -7.55
N ARG A 376 -12.07 -17.95 -6.79
CA ARG A 376 -12.27 -19.23 -6.08
C ARG A 376 -12.26 -19.07 -4.55
N GLY A 377 -12.16 -17.83 -4.08
CA GLY A 377 -12.21 -17.52 -2.66
C GLY A 377 -13.59 -17.80 -2.07
N LYS A 378 -13.63 -17.93 -0.75
CA LYS A 378 -14.88 -18.04 0.02
C LYS A 378 -15.76 -16.82 -0.27
N PRO A 379 -17.06 -17.02 -0.56
CA PRO A 379 -17.96 -15.91 -0.83
C PRO A 379 -18.16 -15.06 0.43
N LEU A 380 -18.31 -13.75 0.24
CA LEU A 380 -18.64 -12.79 1.29
C LEU A 380 -19.88 -12.01 0.88
N SER A 381 -20.82 -11.86 1.80
CA SER A 381 -21.98 -10.98 1.64
C SER A 381 -21.67 -9.55 2.10
N GLU A 382 -22.52 -8.58 1.72
CA GLU A 382 -22.43 -7.21 2.23
C GLU A 382 -22.55 -7.19 3.77
N GLU A 383 -23.42 -8.03 4.34
CA GLU A 383 -23.67 -8.13 5.78
C GLU A 383 -22.44 -8.65 6.54
N ASP A 384 -21.70 -9.61 5.99
CA ASP A 384 -20.45 -10.10 6.61
C ASP A 384 -19.40 -8.98 6.72
N VAL A 385 -19.30 -8.15 5.68
CA VAL A 385 -18.40 -6.99 5.68
C VAL A 385 -18.86 -5.96 6.71
N ILE A 386 -20.15 -5.61 6.72
CA ILE A 386 -20.70 -4.65 7.69
C ILE A 386 -20.44 -5.12 9.13
N ASN A 387 -20.67 -6.41 9.40
CA ASN A 387 -20.45 -6.98 10.73
C ASN A 387 -18.98 -6.97 11.13
N ALA A 388 -18.06 -7.35 10.23
CA ALA A 388 -16.63 -7.32 10.52
C ALA A 388 -16.14 -5.92 10.92
N PHE A 389 -16.53 -4.87 10.18
CA PHE A 389 -16.17 -3.49 10.51
C PHE A 389 -16.91 -2.97 11.76
N SER A 390 -18.19 -3.32 11.93
CA SER A 390 -18.98 -2.92 13.11
C SER A 390 -18.51 -3.56 14.42
N ASN A 391 -17.83 -4.71 14.33
CA ASN A 391 -17.19 -5.40 15.44
C ASN A 391 -15.74 -4.95 15.67
N GLY A 392 -15.16 -4.17 14.76
CA GLY A 392 -13.76 -3.76 14.81
C GLY A 392 -12.77 -4.86 14.44
N GLU A 393 -13.22 -5.91 13.72
CA GLU A 393 -12.34 -6.97 13.20
C GLU A 393 -11.52 -6.51 12.00
N GLU A 394 -12.03 -5.51 11.28
CA GLU A 394 -11.35 -4.76 10.24
C GLU A 394 -11.39 -3.27 10.55
N GLU A 395 -10.36 -2.57 10.11
CA GLU A 395 -10.08 -1.20 10.50
C GLU A 395 -10.22 -0.25 9.32
N ILE A 396 -10.85 0.91 9.54
CA ILE A 396 -10.83 2.02 8.60
C ILE A 396 -9.85 3.05 9.15
N LYS A 397 -8.85 3.44 8.37
CA LYS A 397 -7.86 4.43 8.80
C LYS A 397 -8.36 5.83 8.52
N ILE A 398 -8.04 6.73 9.44
CA ILE A 398 -8.31 8.16 9.33
C ILE A 398 -6.99 8.84 8.95
N TYR A 399 -6.97 9.40 7.75
CA TYR A 399 -5.83 10.12 7.21
C TYR A 399 -6.10 11.62 7.23
N ARG A 400 -5.07 12.41 7.59
CA ARG A 400 -5.09 13.86 7.42
C ARG A 400 -4.33 14.27 6.18
N LEU A 401 -4.94 15.16 5.41
CA LEU A 401 -4.38 15.83 4.25
C LEU A 401 -3.85 17.21 4.63
N TYR A 402 -2.60 17.49 4.30
CA TYR A 402 -1.98 18.80 4.48
C TYR A 402 -1.57 19.36 3.14
N CYS A 403 -2.02 20.58 2.83
CA CYS A 403 -1.54 21.29 1.66
C CYS A 403 -0.08 21.72 1.88
N MET A 404 0.80 21.18 1.03
CA MET A 404 2.22 21.46 0.99
C MET A 404 2.58 22.55 0.01
N ASP A 405 1.83 22.73 -1.08
CA ASP A 405 1.99 23.85 -2.00
C ASP A 405 0.82 23.91 -2.99
N TYR A 406 0.79 24.94 -3.84
CA TYR A 406 -0.05 24.98 -5.02
C TYR A 406 0.82 25.21 -6.26
N ASP A 407 1.07 24.14 -7.03
CA ASP A 407 1.94 24.20 -8.20
C ASP A 407 1.25 24.94 -9.36
N ARG A 408 1.56 26.23 -9.50
CA ARG A 408 1.01 27.09 -10.56
C ARG A 408 1.52 26.72 -11.94
N THR A 409 2.76 26.24 -12.04
CA THR A 409 3.33 25.83 -13.32
C THR A 409 2.53 24.67 -13.87
N PHE A 410 2.22 23.69 -13.02
CA PHE A 410 1.36 22.57 -13.37
C PHE A 410 -0.08 23.02 -13.67
N ALA A 411 -0.68 23.90 -12.85
CA ALA A 411 -2.03 24.41 -13.10
C ALA A 411 -2.15 25.18 -14.44
N ASN A 412 -1.14 25.97 -14.81
CA ASN A 412 -1.11 26.73 -16.06
C ASN A 412 -0.85 25.83 -17.28
N ASP A 413 -0.01 24.80 -17.12
CA ASP A 413 0.17 23.76 -18.13
C ASP A 413 -1.15 23.02 -18.38
N MET A 414 -1.86 22.61 -17.31
CA MET A 414 -3.20 22.02 -17.41
C MET A 414 -4.15 22.92 -18.19
N LYS A 415 -4.17 24.22 -17.91
CA LYS A 415 -4.99 25.17 -18.65
C LYS A 415 -4.62 25.23 -20.13
N THR A 416 -3.34 25.32 -20.44
CA THR A 416 -2.84 25.40 -21.82
C THR A 416 -3.18 24.13 -22.62
N GLN A 417 -2.98 22.95 -22.01
CA GLN A 417 -3.34 21.68 -22.62
C GLN A 417 -4.85 21.56 -22.80
N PHE A 418 -5.64 22.00 -21.82
CA PHE A 418 -7.10 21.96 -21.85
C PHE A 418 -7.69 22.85 -22.96
N ASP A 419 -7.11 24.03 -23.18
CA ASP A 419 -7.53 24.92 -24.28
C ASP A 419 -7.30 24.28 -25.67
N SER A 420 -6.34 23.35 -25.78
CA SER A 420 -6.07 22.57 -26.99
C SER A 420 -6.76 21.20 -27.04
N TYR A 421 -7.47 20.82 -25.97
CA TYR A 421 -8.10 19.52 -25.84
C TYR A 421 -9.40 19.46 -26.65
N ASP A 422 -9.46 18.55 -27.62
CA ASP A 422 -10.66 18.26 -28.37
C ASP A 422 -11.35 17.01 -27.80
N PRO A 423 -12.49 17.15 -27.09
CA PRO A 423 -13.20 16.01 -26.52
C PRO A 423 -13.79 15.08 -27.59
N THR A 424 -13.90 15.52 -28.85
CA THR A 424 -14.42 14.67 -29.93
C THR A 424 -13.38 13.68 -30.47
N ASN A 425 -12.10 13.97 -30.23
CA ASN A 425 -10.99 13.05 -30.50
C ASN A 425 -10.81 12.01 -29.39
N GLU A 426 -11.78 11.89 -28.47
CA GLU A 426 -11.95 10.67 -27.69
C GLU A 426 -12.24 9.54 -28.67
N VAL A 427 -11.16 8.95 -29.22
CA VAL A 427 -11.21 7.63 -29.83
C VAL A 427 -11.94 6.81 -28.79
N HIS A 428 -13.15 6.36 -29.12
CA HIS A 428 -13.80 5.31 -28.36
C HIS A 428 -12.79 4.17 -28.37
N VAL A 429 -11.94 4.14 -27.35
CA VAL A 429 -11.20 2.96 -26.96
C VAL A 429 -12.31 2.06 -26.49
N VAL A 430 -12.96 1.41 -27.45
CA VAL A 430 -13.86 0.31 -27.22
C VAL A 430 -13.07 -0.53 -26.25
N ALA A 431 -13.64 -0.74 -25.07
CA ALA A 431 -13.05 -1.59 -24.06
C ALA A 431 -13.13 -3.05 -24.53
N ASP A 432 -12.70 -3.33 -25.76
CA ASP A 432 -11.99 -4.53 -26.16
C ASP A 432 -10.68 -4.53 -25.35
N VAL A 433 -10.84 -4.62 -24.02
CA VAL A 433 -9.96 -5.42 -23.20
C VAL A 433 -9.86 -6.69 -24.00
N PRO A 434 -8.70 -7.01 -24.60
CA PRO A 434 -8.53 -8.33 -25.14
C PRO A 434 -8.95 -9.23 -23.98
N GLN A 435 -9.98 -10.06 -24.19
CA GLN A 435 -9.94 -11.34 -23.52
C GLN A 435 -8.63 -11.94 -24.03
N SER A 436 -7.52 -11.58 -23.39
CA SER A 436 -6.40 -12.46 -23.29
C SER A 436 -7.10 -13.68 -22.73
N GLU A 437 -7.35 -14.64 -23.61
CA GLU A 437 -7.19 -16.03 -23.26
C GLU A 437 -5.91 -16.02 -22.42
N GLU A 438 -6.08 -15.95 -21.11
CA GLU A 438 -5.06 -16.35 -20.15
C GLU A 438 -4.88 -17.82 -20.50
N GLU A 439 -4.11 -18.08 -21.56
CA GLU A 439 -3.34 -19.31 -21.67
C GLU A 439 -2.74 -19.44 -20.29
N GLY A 440 -3.19 -20.46 -19.57
CA GLY A 440 -2.75 -20.73 -18.22
C GLY A 440 -1.25 -20.90 -18.23
N GLU A 441 -0.54 -19.78 -18.13
CA GLU A 441 0.80 -19.72 -17.62
C GLU A 441 0.61 -20.22 -16.19
N ASN A 442 0.78 -21.53 -16.05
CA ASN A 442 0.94 -22.19 -14.77
C ASN A 442 2.12 -21.50 -14.11
N ASP A 443 1.84 -20.39 -13.43
CA ASP A 443 2.58 -19.93 -12.26
C ASP A 443 2.35 -20.99 -11.15
N GLU A 444 2.76 -22.24 -11.43
CA GLU A 444 3.61 -23.00 -10.51
C GLU A 444 4.90 -22.18 -10.35
N LEU A 445 4.75 -21.01 -9.72
CA LEU A 445 5.82 -20.44 -8.93
C LEU A 445 6.05 -21.49 -7.85
N ASP A 446 7.16 -22.19 -7.97
CA ASP A 446 7.65 -23.24 -7.09
C ASP A 446 7.30 -22.91 -5.62
N ASP A 447 6.20 -23.47 -5.12
CA ASP A 447 5.87 -23.49 -3.69
C ASP A 447 6.97 -24.27 -2.92
N GLU A 448 7.89 -24.95 -3.62
CA GLU A 448 9.10 -25.55 -3.07
C GLU A 448 10.06 -24.52 -2.47
N ASP A 449 10.14 -23.28 -2.96
CA ASP A 449 11.10 -22.28 -2.44
C ASP A 449 10.66 -21.68 -1.08
N ASP A 450 9.35 -21.49 -0.86
CA ASP A 450 8.83 -21.01 0.43
C ASP A 450 8.86 -22.12 1.50
N GLU A 451 8.71 -23.40 1.10
CA GLU A 451 8.88 -24.53 2.01
C GLU A 451 10.37 -24.84 2.30
N GLN A 452 11.25 -24.65 1.31
CA GLN A 452 12.70 -24.80 1.47
C GLN A 452 13.31 -23.67 2.31
N ALA A 453 12.85 -22.41 2.17
CA ALA A 453 13.26 -21.31 3.05
C ALA A 453 12.82 -21.53 4.51
N GLY A 454 11.65 -22.15 4.73
CA GLY A 454 11.21 -22.58 6.07
C GLY A 454 12.07 -23.71 6.65
N ARG A 455 12.55 -24.64 5.82
CA ARG A 455 13.46 -25.72 6.22
C ARG A 455 14.89 -25.24 6.47
N ASP A 456 15.38 -24.27 5.70
CA ASP A 456 16.75 -23.73 5.84
C ASP A 456 16.91 -22.82 7.07
N ILE A 457 15.85 -22.12 7.51
CA ILE A 457 15.86 -21.38 8.78
C ILE A 457 15.92 -22.34 9.98
N PHE A 458 15.26 -23.50 9.91
CA PHE A 458 15.38 -24.55 10.93
C PHE A 458 16.73 -25.29 10.89
N SER A 459 17.44 -25.26 9.75
CA SER A 459 18.80 -25.79 9.60
C SER A 459 19.86 -24.86 10.22
N LEU A 460 19.72 -23.54 10.03
CA LEU A 460 20.62 -22.53 10.62
C LEU A 460 20.51 -22.42 12.15
N ALA A 461 19.33 -22.68 12.72
CA ALA A 461 19.12 -22.68 14.17
C ALA A 461 19.70 -23.92 14.89
N ASN A 462 20.15 -24.94 14.16
CA ASN A 462 20.91 -26.08 14.70
C ASN A 462 22.43 -25.93 14.47
N PHE A 463 22.87 -24.80 13.92
CA PHE A 463 24.28 -24.49 13.63
C PHE A 463 24.87 -23.43 14.58
N PHE A 464 24.04 -22.80 15.41
CA PHE A 464 24.43 -22.02 16.60
C PHE A 464 23.87 -22.72 17.84
#